data_AF-W6Y806-F1
#
_entry.id   AF-W6Y806-F1
#
_cell.length_a   1.000
_cell.length_b   1.000
_cell.length_c   1.000
_cell.angle_alpha   90.00
_cell.angle_beta   90.00
_cell.angle_gamma   90.00
#
_symmetry.space_group_name_H-M   'P 1'
#
loop_
_entity.id
_entity.type
_entity.pdbx_description
1 polymer ?
#
loop_
_entity_poly.entity_id
_entity_poly.type
_entity_poly.pdbx_seq_one_letter_code
_entity_poly.pdbx_strand_id
1 'polypeptide(L)' 'MTLAERNIAIGMLQCGATLSEVAAKFRRAPSTIHRLQEKYSTTATTRDLPRSGRPSVLSTH' A
#
# COMPACT_ATOMS: atom_id res chain seq x y z
N MET A 1 2.33 5.29 5.97
CA MET A 1 3.54 4.51 5.65
C MET A 1 4.27 5.17 4.51
N THR A 2 5.57 5.41 4.67
CA THR A 2 6.45 5.90 3.61
C THR A 2 6.63 4.84 2.52
N LEU A 3 7.14 5.23 1.35
CA LEU A 3 7.42 4.27 0.27
C LEU A 3 8.44 3.20 0.71
N ALA A 4 9.47 3.61 1.44
CA ALA A 4 10.49 2.70 1.98
C ALA A 4 9.88 1.68 2.94
N GLU A 5 9.02 2.11 3.87
CA GLU A 5 8.32 1.20 4.79
C GLU A 5 7.46 0.18 4.05
N ARG A 6 6.78 0.60 2.97
CA ARG A 6 5.96 -0.30 2.15
C ARG A 6 6.80 -1.36 1.43
N ASN A 7 7.95 -0.96 0.87
CA ASN A 7 8.87 -1.89 0.23
C ASN A 7 9.40 -2.93 1.21
N ILE A 8 9.79 -2.50 2.41
CA ILE A 8 10.25 -3.42 3.46
C ILE A 8 9.12 -4.34 3.91
N ALA A 9 7.90 -3.82 4.07
CA ALA A 9 6.74 -4.62 4.45
C ALA A 9 6.44 -5.72 3.42
N ILE A 10 6.44 -5.39 2.12
CA ILE A 10 6.27 -6.39 1.06
C ILE A 10 7.40 -7.42 1.07
N GLY A 11 8.66 -6.99 1.23
CA GLY A 11 9.79 -7.91 1.34
C GLY A 11 9.65 -8.88 2.51
N MET A 12 9.18 -8.42 3.67
CA MET A 12 8.91 -9.28 4.83
C MET A 12 7.84 -10.33 4.52
N LEU A 13 6.74 -9.94 3.87
CA LEU A 13 5.69 -10.89 3.47
C LEU A 13 6.22 -11.94 2.46
N GLN A 14 7.07 -11.52 1.53
CA GLN A 14 7.71 -12.44 0.57
C GLN A 14 8.67 -13.42 1.25
N CYS A 15 9.31 -13.01 2.34
CA CYS A 15 10.12 -13.89 3.19
C CYS A 15 9.29 -14.78 4.14
N GLY A 16 7.96 -14.76 4.04
CA GLY A 16 7.07 -15.63 4.84
C GLY A 16 6.60 -15.04 6.17
N ALA A 17 6.87 -13.76 6.45
CA ALA A 17 6.30 -13.11 7.63
C ALA A 17 4.77 -13.03 7.53
N THR A 18 4.10 -13.13 8.67
CA THR A 18 2.65 -13.00 8.75
C THR A 18 2.19 -11.53 8.70
N LEU A 19 0.93 -11.30 8.32
CA LEU A 19 0.33 -9.97 8.31
C LEU A 19 0.39 -9.29 9.68
N SER A 20 0.19 -10.06 10.76
CA SER A 20 0.20 -9.55 12.14
C SER A 20 1.59 -9.09 12.58
N GLU A 21 2.64 -9.84 12.24
CA GLU A 21 4.04 -9.46 12.55
C GLU A 21 4.46 -8.18 11.83
N VAL A 22 4.14 -8.09 10.53
CA VAL A 22 4.42 -6.90 9.73
C VAL A 22 3.63 -5.70 10.26
N ALA A 23 2.34 -5.90 10.59
CA ALA A 23 1.49 -4.86 11.17
C ALA A 23 2.04 -4.34 12.50
N ALA A 24 2.47 -5.23 13.40
CA ALA A 24 3.08 -4.88 14.68
C ALA A 24 4.37 -4.06 14.47
N LYS A 25 5.26 -4.51 13.57
CA LYS A 25 6.53 -3.82 13.27
C LYS A 25 6.33 -2.38 12.79
N PHE A 26 5.35 -2.15 11.92
CA PHE A 26 5.09 -0.82 11.35
C PHE A 26 4.05 0.00 12.14
N ARG A 27 3.55 -0.52 13.26
CA ARG A 27 2.47 0.09 14.07
C ARG A 27 1.27 0.46 13.19
N ARG A 28 0.79 -0.51 12.39
CA ARG A 28 -0.37 -0.37 11.50
C ARG A 28 -1.39 -1.46 11.78
N ALA A 29 -2.62 -1.21 11.35
CA ALA A 29 -3.66 -2.23 11.39
C ALA A 29 -3.32 -3.35 10.38
N PRO A 30 -3.61 -4.63 10.69
CA PRO A 30 -3.43 -5.74 9.75
C PRO A 30 -4.13 -5.51 8.40
N SER A 31 -5.30 -4.87 8.42
CA SER A 31 -6.04 -4.47 7.21
C SER A 31 -5.26 -3.53 6.29
N THR A 32 -4.38 -2.70 6.83
CA THR A 32 -3.50 -1.84 6.03
C THR A 32 -2.45 -2.66 5.29
N ILE A 33 -1.87 -3.67 5.96
CA ILE A 33 -0.87 -4.56 5.36
C ILE A 33 -1.51 -5.47 4.31
N HIS A 34 -2.71 -5.99 4.59
CA HIS A 34 -3.48 -6.77 3.62
C HIS A 34 -3.75 -5.99 2.33
N ARG A 35 -4.29 -4.77 2.44
CA ARG A 35 -4.52 -3.90 1.27
C ARG A 35 -3.24 -3.57 0.51
N LEU A 36 -2.12 -3.42 1.21
CA LEU A 36 -0.83 -3.21 0.58
C LEU A 36 -0.39 -4.44 -0.23
N GLN A 37 -0.58 -5.65 0.32
CA GLN A 37 -0.29 -6.91 -0.37
C GLN A 37 -1.18 -7.10 -1.61
N GLU A 38 -2.49 -6.89 -1.50
CA GLU A 38 -3.45 -6.99 -2.62
C GLU A 38 -3.11 -6.01 -3.75
N LYS A 39 -2.77 -4.77 -3.38
CA LYS A 39 -2.34 -3.78 -4.37
C LYS A 39 -1.04 -4.23 -5.07
N TYR A 40 -0.08 -4.73 -4.31
CA TYR A 40 1.20 -5.18 -4.86
C TYR A 40 1.03 -6.40 -5.77
N SER A 41 0.17 -7.36 -5.40
CA SER A 41 -0.12 -8.52 -6.26
C SER A 41 -0.80 -8.12 -7.57
N THR A 42 -1.60 -7.04 -7.55
CA THR A 42 -2.31 -6.54 -8.73
C THR A 42 -1.42 -5.70 -9.66
N THR A 43 -0.56 -4.84 -9.09
CA THR A 43 0.13 -3.79 -9.85
C THR A 43 1.65 -3.89 -9.84
N ALA A 44 2.21 -4.87 -9.10
CA ALA A 44 3.64 -5.04 -8.86
C ALA A 44 4.35 -3.76 -8.35
N THR A 45 3.60 -2.85 -7.68
CA THR A 45 4.15 -1.59 -7.17
C THR A 45 3.57 -1.21 -5.82
N THR A 46 4.43 -0.62 -4.98
CA THR A 46 4.07 -0.03 -3.67
C THR A 46 3.77 1.47 -3.76
N ARG A 47 4.06 2.10 -4.92
CA ARG A 47 3.85 3.53 -5.17
C ARG A 47 2.36 3.85 -5.16
N ASP A 48 2.00 5.01 -4.61
CA ASP A 48 0.62 5.48 -4.69
C ASP A 48 0.19 5.67 -6.14
N LEU A 49 -1.06 5.30 -6.43
CA LEU A 49 -1.65 5.62 -7.72
C LEU A 49 -1.94 7.11 -7.76
N PRO A 50 -1.75 7.77 -8.92
CA PRO A 50 -2.25 9.11 -9.10
C PRO A 50 -3.75 9.12 -8.80
N ARG A 51 -4.21 10.11 -8.04
CA ARG A 51 -5.64 10.31 -7.83
C ARG A 51 -6.25 10.66 -9.18
N SER A 52 -7.38 10.04 -9.52
CA SER A 52 -8.09 10.25 -10.78
C SER A 52 -8.50 11.71 -11.01
N GLY A 53 -8.51 12.53 -9.95
CA GLY A 53 -8.89 13.93 -10.02
C GLY A 53 -10.35 14.12 -10.40
N ARG A 54 -10.82 15.38 -10.35
CA ARG A 54 -12.10 15.75 -10.94
C ARG A 54 -11.86 16.11 -12.40
N PRO A 55 -12.61 15.55 -13.37
CA PRO A 55 -12.52 15.97 -14.77
C PRO A 55 -12.72 17.49 -14.91
N SER A 56 -11.82 18.16 -15.64
CA SER A 56 -11.83 19.62 -15.81
C SER A 56 -13.11 20.15 -16.45
N VAL A 57 -13.72 19.37 -17.36
CA VAL A 57 -15.00 19.69 -18.00
C VAL A 57 -16.16 19.89 -17.02
N LEU A 58 -16.04 19.36 -15.79
CA LEU A 58 -17.02 19.51 -14.72
C LEU A 58 -16.66 20.63 -13.72
N SER A 59 -15.59 21.39 -13.97
CA SER A 59 -15.19 22.53 -13.15
C SER A 59 -15.83 23.79 -13.71
N THR A 60 -16.76 24.38 -12.96
CA THR A 60 -17.34 25.70 -13.28
C THR A 60 -16.33 26.77 -12.87
N HIS A 61 -15.94 27.63 -13.79
CA HIS A 61 -15.12 28.82 -13.50
C HIS A 61 -15.96 29.89 -12.79
#